data_AF-A0AAF0MFJ7-F1
#
_entry.id   AF-A0AAF0MFJ7-F1
#
_cell.length_a   1.000
_cell.length_b   1.000
_cell.length_c   1.000
_cell.angle_alpha   90.00
_cell.angle_beta   90.00
_cell.angle_gamma   90.00
#
_symmetry.space_group_name_H-M   'P 1'
#
loop_
_entity.id
_entity.type
_entity.pdbx_description
1 polymer ?
#
loop_
_entity_poly.entity_id
_entity_poly.type
_entity_poly.pdbx_seq_one_letter_code
_entity_poly.pdbx_strand_id
1 'polypeptide(L)'
;MGNGWQIDPAGVQSTLAGTETAATNLSTAFDGLADAHAALTTAVGDDQAVAGAVAALIESQTALLQRVGNHITAGLAGAANATMAYYQGDEEMAATAQADAIRASSTGDFSGVDLGDGA
;
A
#
# COMPACT_ATOMS: atom_id res chain seq x y z
N MET A 1 13.51 2.72 -26.53
CA MET A 1 13.94 3.72 -25.53
C MET A 1 12.66 4.23 -24.88
N GLY A 2 12.30 3.94 -23.64
CA GLY A 2 12.90 3.08 -22.63
C GLY A 2 11.79 2.33 -21.89
N ASN A 3 12.10 1.11 -21.46
CA ASN A 3 11.27 0.36 -20.51
C ASN A 3 11.80 0.68 -19.10
N GLY A 4 12.17 1.94 -18.88
CA GLY A 4 12.72 2.41 -17.63
C GLY A 4 11.66 2.25 -16.56
N TRP A 5 12.05 1.67 -15.44
CA TRP A 5 11.24 1.66 -14.23
C TRP A 5 10.80 3.10 -13.94
N GLN A 6 9.56 3.44 -14.26
CA GLN A 6 9.01 4.77 -14.05
C GLN A 6 7.77 4.59 -13.18
N ILE A 7 7.94 4.87 -11.89
CA ILE A 7 6.81 4.92 -10.97
C ILE A 7 6.03 6.22 -11.25
N ASP A 8 4.73 6.10 -11.51
CA ASP A 8 3.79 7.23 -11.54
C ASP A 8 3.25 7.44 -10.11
N PRO A 9 3.74 8.45 -9.38
CA PRO A 9 3.34 8.67 -7.99
C PRO A 9 1.87 9.08 -7.86
N ALA A 10 1.34 9.80 -8.86
CA ALA A 10 -0.06 10.21 -8.88
C ALA A 10 -0.97 8.98 -9.10
N GLY A 11 -0.57 8.09 -10.00
CA GLY A 11 -1.23 6.79 -10.21
C GLY A 11 -1.18 5.89 -8.98
N VAL A 12 -0.05 5.82 -8.29
CA VAL A 12 0.08 5.11 -7.00
C VAL A 12 -0.85 5.73 -5.96
N GLN A 13 -0.82 7.05 -5.76
CA GLN A 13 -1.68 7.72 -4.78
C GLN A 13 -3.17 7.50 -5.06
N SER A 14 -3.59 7.53 -6.33
CA SER A 14 -4.96 7.22 -6.73
C SER A 14 -5.34 5.78 -6.38
N THR A 15 -4.44 4.83 -6.61
CA THR A 15 -4.66 3.40 -6.28
C THR A 15 -4.76 3.19 -4.77
N LEU A 16 -3.90 3.86 -3.98
CA LEU A 16 -3.94 3.80 -2.52
C LEU A 16 -5.26 4.36 -1.97
N ALA A 17 -5.71 5.51 -2.48
CA ALA A 17 -6.99 6.12 -2.09
C ALA A 17 -8.20 5.23 -2.46
N GLY A 18 -8.16 4.58 -3.63
CA GLY A 18 -9.18 3.60 -4.02
C GLY A 18 -9.21 2.39 -3.09
N THR A 19 -8.04 1.91 -2.67
CA THR A 19 -7.91 0.78 -1.75
C THR A 19 -8.42 1.15 -0.35
N GLU A 20 -8.14 2.35 0.14
CA GLU A 20 -8.66 2.88 1.40
C GLU A 20 -10.19 3.01 1.38
N THR A 21 -10.75 3.49 0.26
CA THR A 21 -12.20 3.56 0.06
C THR A 21 -12.82 2.17 0.10
N ALA A 22 -12.23 1.19 -0.58
CA ALA A 22 -12.70 -0.19 -0.57
C ALA A 22 -12.63 -0.82 0.83
N ALA A 23 -11.56 -0.55 1.58
CA ALA A 23 -11.40 -0.99 2.98
C ALA A 23 -12.48 -0.38 3.89
N THR A 24 -12.79 0.90 3.72
CA THR A 24 -13.84 1.60 4.48
C THR A 24 -15.21 0.99 4.19
N ASN A 25 -15.55 0.78 2.92
CA ASN A 25 -16.82 0.14 2.53
C ASN A 25 -16.96 -1.27 3.11
N LEU A 26 -15.86 -2.04 3.15
CA LEU A 26 -15.84 -3.36 3.76
C LEU A 26 -16.10 -3.29 5.27
N SER A 27 -15.50 -2.33 5.99
CA SER A 27 -15.75 -2.11 7.41
C SER A 27 -17.22 -1.76 7.67
N THR A 28 -17.79 -0.82 6.90
CA THR A 28 -19.19 -0.41 7.05
C THR A 28 -20.16 -1.57 6.78
N ALA A 29 -19.89 -2.40 5.77
CA ALA A 29 -20.70 -3.59 5.51
C ALA A 29 -20.67 -4.58 6.68
N PHE A 30 -19.53 -4.68 7.38
CA PHE A 30 -19.39 -5.55 8.53
C PHE A 30 -20.14 -5.03 9.76
N ASP A 31 -20.07 -3.72 10.02
CA ASP A 31 -20.86 -3.09 11.08
C ASP A 31 -22.37 -3.35 10.88
N GLY A 32 -22.84 -3.24 9.64
CA GLY A 32 -24.23 -3.58 9.29
C GLY A 32 -24.59 -5.06 9.51
N LEU A 33 -23.63 -5.98 9.38
CA LEU A 33 -23.83 -7.40 9.68
C LEU A 33 -23.94 -7.65 11.19
N ALA A 34 -23.15 -6.95 12.00
CA ALA A 34 -23.23 -7.02 13.45
C ALA A 34 -24.58 -6.46 13.95
N ASP A 35 -25.04 -5.34 13.39
CA ASP A 35 -26.36 -4.78 13.70
C ASP A 35 -27.49 -5.74 13.32
N ALA A 36 -27.42 -6.36 12.14
CA ALA A 36 -28.38 -7.36 11.69
C ALA A 36 -28.42 -8.57 12.64
N HIS A 37 -27.28 -9.00 13.17
CA HIS A 37 -27.21 -10.08 14.15
C HIS A 37 -27.79 -9.71 15.51
N ALA A 38 -27.55 -8.48 15.99
CA ALA A 38 -28.18 -7.98 17.22
C ALA A 38 -29.71 -7.96 17.10
N ALA A 39 -30.21 -7.52 15.93
CA ALA A 39 -31.63 -7.57 15.60
C ALA A 39 -32.16 -9.02 15.53
N LEU A 40 -31.42 -9.93 14.90
CA LEU A 40 -31.76 -11.36 14.80
C LEU A 40 -31.85 -12.00 16.19
N THR A 41 -30.88 -11.75 17.05
CA THR A 41 -30.82 -12.29 18.42
C THR A 41 -32.02 -11.81 19.24
N THR A 42 -32.47 -10.57 19.02
CA THR A 42 -33.66 -10.02 19.67
C THR A 42 -34.96 -10.63 19.14
N ALA A 43 -35.01 -10.96 17.84
CA ALA A 43 -36.22 -11.43 17.16
C ALA A 43 -36.48 -12.94 17.29
N VAL A 44 -35.44 -13.76 17.48
CA VAL A 44 -35.53 -15.23 17.36
C VAL A 44 -36.14 -15.93 18.59
N GLY A 45 -36.30 -15.26 19.72
CA GLY A 45 -36.97 -15.84 20.90
C GLY A 45 -36.30 -17.15 21.36
N ASP A 46 -37.07 -18.25 21.44
CA ASP A 46 -36.60 -19.55 21.94
C ASP A 46 -35.72 -20.34 20.94
N ASP A 47 -35.67 -19.97 19.65
CA ASP A 47 -34.97 -20.74 18.61
C ASP A 47 -33.48 -20.33 18.47
N GLN A 48 -32.77 -20.31 19.60
CA GLN A 48 -31.43 -19.72 19.75
C GLN A 48 -30.34 -20.37 18.88
N ALA A 49 -30.59 -21.54 18.30
CA ALA A 49 -29.63 -22.27 17.47
C ALA A 49 -29.22 -21.44 16.23
N VAL A 50 -30.17 -20.76 15.58
CA VAL A 50 -29.89 -19.94 14.40
C VAL A 50 -29.10 -18.68 14.78
N ALA A 51 -29.51 -18.00 15.85
CA ALA A 51 -28.81 -16.81 16.36
C ALA A 51 -27.37 -17.12 16.79
N GLY A 52 -27.15 -18.28 17.43
CA GLY A 52 -25.82 -18.76 17.83
C GLY A 52 -24.93 -19.14 16.64
N ALA A 53 -25.49 -19.79 15.61
CA ALA A 53 -24.74 -20.10 14.39
C ALA A 53 -24.31 -18.84 13.62
N VAL A 54 -25.18 -17.82 13.56
CA VAL A 54 -24.84 -16.52 12.95
C VAL A 54 -23.78 -15.79 13.79
N ALA A 55 -23.86 -15.82 15.12
CA ALA A 55 -22.84 -15.24 16.00
C ALA A 55 -21.46 -15.86 15.74
N ALA A 56 -21.38 -17.20 15.71
CA ALA A 56 -20.14 -17.92 15.46
C ALA A 56 -19.57 -17.62 14.07
N LEU A 57 -20.43 -17.46 13.06
CA LEU A 57 -20.01 -17.06 11.72
C LEU A 57 -19.40 -15.66 11.71
N ILE A 58 -20.07 -14.68 12.34
CA ILE A 58 -19.58 -13.30 12.43
C ILE A 58 -18.24 -13.26 13.15
N GLU A 59 -18.13 -13.93 14.29
CA GLU A 59 -16.89 -13.99 15.06
C GLU A 59 -15.74 -14.63 14.27
N SER A 60 -16.03 -15.69 13.49
CA SER A 60 -15.04 -16.31 12.60
C SER A 60 -14.59 -15.39 11.47
N GLN A 61 -15.48 -14.53 10.96
CA GLN A 61 -15.18 -13.58 9.90
C GLN A 61 -14.45 -12.34 10.42
N THR A 62 -14.67 -11.92 11.66
CA THR A 62 -13.94 -10.80 12.29
C THR A 62 -12.43 -11.02 12.21
N ALA A 63 -11.96 -12.23 12.56
CA ALA A 63 -10.53 -12.55 12.52
C ALA A 63 -9.97 -12.55 11.09
N LEU A 64 -10.76 -12.97 10.10
CA LEU A 64 -10.39 -12.92 8.69
C LEU A 64 -10.28 -11.47 8.20
N LEU A 65 -11.24 -10.62 8.58
CA LEU A 65 -11.28 -9.23 8.18
C LEU A 65 -10.19 -8.39 8.83
N GLN A 66 -9.84 -8.66 10.08
CA GLN A 66 -8.65 -8.06 10.71
C GLN A 66 -7.37 -8.39 9.95
N ARG A 67 -7.22 -9.64 9.47
CA ARG A 67 -6.07 -10.02 8.63
C ARG A 67 -6.08 -9.29 7.29
N VAL A 68 -7.25 -9.13 6.66
CA VAL A 68 -7.40 -8.36 5.42
C VAL A 68 -7.05 -6.89 5.64
N GLY A 69 -7.55 -6.27 6.72
CA GLY A 69 -7.23 -4.90 7.09
C GLY A 69 -5.73 -4.70 7.29
N ASN A 70 -5.08 -5.58 8.07
CA ASN A 70 -3.63 -5.55 8.26
C ASN A 70 -2.86 -5.69 6.94
N HIS A 71 -3.32 -6.55 6.03
CA HIS A 71 -2.70 -6.72 4.72
C HIS A 71 -2.87 -5.48 3.83
N ILE A 72 -4.03 -4.83 3.87
CA ILE A 72 -4.29 -3.58 3.15
C ILE A 72 -3.37 -2.48 3.68
N THR A 73 -3.30 -2.28 5.00
CA THR A 73 -2.42 -1.28 5.60
C THR A 73 -0.95 -1.54 5.31
N ALA A 74 -0.49 -2.79 5.41
CA ALA A 74 0.88 -3.17 5.09
C ALA A 74 1.20 -2.95 3.60
N GLY A 75 0.25 -3.27 2.71
CA GLY A 75 0.38 -3.01 1.27
C GLY A 75 0.44 -1.51 0.95
N LEU A 76 -0.40 -0.69 1.57
CA LEU A 76 -0.40 0.77 1.42
C LEU A 76 0.95 1.35 1.85
N ALA A 77 1.40 0.99 3.06
CA ALA A 77 2.66 1.47 3.62
C ALA A 77 3.86 1.01 2.78
N GLY A 78 3.84 -0.25 2.31
CA GLY A 78 4.87 -0.80 1.45
C GLY A 78 4.97 -0.09 0.10
N ALA A 79 3.84 0.17 -0.56
CA ALA A 79 3.81 0.89 -1.83
C ALA A 79 4.24 2.36 -1.69
N ALA A 80 3.80 3.04 -0.64
CA ALA A 80 4.24 4.40 -0.33
C ALA A 80 5.74 4.44 -0.04
N ASN A 81 6.26 3.51 0.77
CA ASN A 81 7.67 3.43 1.10
C ASN A 81 8.54 3.09 -0.11
N ALA A 82 8.09 2.19 -0.98
CA ALA A 82 8.78 1.87 -2.23
C ALA A 82 8.85 3.09 -3.17
N THR A 83 7.77 3.88 -3.25
CA THR A 83 7.74 5.14 -4.03
C THR A 83 8.74 6.16 -3.46
N MET A 84 8.79 6.32 -2.14
CA MET A 84 9.76 7.22 -1.50
C MET A 84 11.21 6.74 -1.68
N ALA A 85 11.47 5.44 -1.53
CA ALA A 85 12.79 4.86 -1.72
C ALA A 85 13.29 5.05 -3.16
N TYR A 86 12.39 5.00 -4.15
CA TYR A 86 12.70 5.31 -5.54
C TYR A 86 13.19 6.76 -5.69
N TYR A 87 12.47 7.73 -5.13
CA TYR A 87 12.88 9.14 -5.16
C TYR A 87 14.21 9.40 -4.46
N GLN A 88 14.40 8.82 -3.27
CA GLN A 88 15.65 8.97 -2.52
C GLN A 88 16.84 8.36 -3.28
N GLY A 89 16.65 7.22 -3.94
CA GLY A 89 17.67 6.62 -4.79
C GLY A 89 18.07 7.51 -5.98
N ASP A 90 17.09 8.15 -6.64
CA ASP A 90 17.38 9.09 -7.74
C ASP A 90 18.14 10.33 -7.23
N GLU A 91 17.80 10.87 -6.06
CA GLU A 91 18.51 11.98 -5.43
C GLU A 91 19.95 11.60 -5.04
N GLU A 92 20.15 10.41 -4.47
CA GLU A 92 21.49 9.89 -4.14
C GLU A 92 22.34 9.71 -5.42
N MET A 93 21.79 9.13 -6.48
CA MET A 93 22.50 8.98 -7.76
C MET A 93 22.84 10.34 -8.38
N ALA A 94 21.92 11.32 -8.33
CA ALA A 94 22.18 12.67 -8.81
C ALA A 94 23.27 13.38 -8.00
N ALA A 95 23.27 13.22 -6.67
CA ALA A 95 24.30 13.76 -5.80
C ALA A 95 25.67 13.13 -6.06
N THR A 96 25.73 11.80 -6.24
CA THR A 96 26.95 11.09 -6.63
C THR A 96 27.46 11.56 -7.98
N ALA A 97 26.59 11.67 -9.00
CA ALA A 97 26.97 12.18 -10.32
C ALA A 97 27.51 13.61 -10.27
N GLN A 98 26.92 14.49 -9.45
CA GLN A 98 27.44 15.84 -9.23
C GLN A 98 28.81 15.83 -8.54
N ALA A 99 28.99 14.98 -7.52
CA ALA A 99 30.26 14.84 -6.82
C ALA A 99 31.36 14.31 -7.75
N ASP A 100 31.05 13.31 -8.59
CA ASP A 100 31.95 12.77 -9.60
C ASP A 100 32.29 13.79 -10.68
N ALA A 101 31.33 14.61 -11.12
CA ALA A 101 31.58 15.71 -12.05
C ALA A 101 32.52 16.78 -11.46
N ILE A 102 32.35 17.14 -10.18
CA ILE A 102 33.25 18.08 -9.47
C ILE A 102 34.66 17.50 -9.32
N ARG A 103 34.76 16.21 -8.94
CA ARG A 103 36.03 15.49 -8.86
C ARG A 103 36.73 15.47 -10.22
N ALA A 104 36.03 15.09 -11.28
CA ALA A 104 36.59 15.04 -12.63
C ALA A 104 37.06 16.41 -13.12
N SER A 105 36.27 17.46 -12.88
CA SER A 105 36.63 18.84 -13.24
C SER A 105 37.90 19.35 -12.53
N SER A 106 38.08 18.99 -11.26
CA SER A 106 39.22 19.45 -10.44
C SER A 106 40.50 18.62 -10.61
N THR A 107 40.37 17.33 -10.96
CA THR A 107 41.50 16.39 -11.01
C THR A 107 41.86 15.92 -12.42
N GLY A 108 40.96 16.12 -13.40
CA GLY A 108 41.09 15.55 -14.74
C GLY A 108 40.84 14.04 -14.82
N ASP A 109 40.40 13.40 -13.72
CA ASP A 109 40.05 11.98 -13.68
C ASP A 109 38.55 11.76 -13.92
N PHE A 110 38.23 11.23 -15.10
CA PHE A 110 36.84 11.02 -15.56
C PHE A 110 36.32 9.59 -15.30
N SER A 111 37.05 8.75 -14.57
CA SER A 111 36.70 7.33 -14.34
C SER A 111 35.32 7.09 -13.70
N GLY A 112 34.72 8.09 -13.03
CA GLY A 112 33.39 7.99 -12.42
C GLY A 112 32.30 8.80 -13.12
N VAL A 113 32.59 9.40 -14.28
CA VAL A 113 31.63 10.18 -15.05
C VAL A 113 31.36 9.46 -16.37
N ASP A 114 30.10 9.14 -16.64
CA ASP A 114 29.70 8.66 -17.97
C ASP A 114 29.69 9.85 -18.94
N LEU A 115 30.67 9.88 -19.84
CA LEU A 115 30.84 10.95 -20.83
C LEU A 115 29.94 10.77 -22.05
N GLY A 116 29.21 9.65 -22.15
CA GLY A 116 28.49 9.24 -23.35
C GLY A 116 29.48 8.91 -24.48
N ASP A 117 29.45 7.69 -24.98
CA ASP A 117 30.26 7.32 -26.14
C ASP A 117 29.82 8.14 -27.37
N GLY A 118 30.61 9.19 -27.66
CA GLY A 118 30.79 9.92 -28.91
C GLY A 118 29.64 10.08 -29.91
N ALA A 119 29.26 11.33 -30.14
CA ALA A 119 29.23 11.89 -31.49
C ALA A 119 30.03 13.20 -31.52
#